data_AF-A0A3C1ZJZ8-F1
#
_entry.id   AF-A0A3C1ZJZ8-F1
#
_cell.length_a   1.000
_cell.length_b   1.000
_cell.length_c   1.000
_cell.angle_alpha   90.00
_cell.angle_beta   90.00
_cell.angle_gamma   90.00
#
_symmetry.space_group_name_H-M   'P 1'
#
loop_
_entity.id
_entity.type
_entity.pdbx_description
1 polymer ?
#
loop_
_entity_poly.entity_id
_entity_poly.type
_entity_poly.pdbx_seq_one_letter_code
_entity_poly.pdbx_strand_id
1 'polypeptide(L)'
;MTQALIFDLDNTLYSEGTGLELRVLEKINEYVSSFMGWPLEETHQKRRERARRFGTTLEWLVFEEGLRDVDGYFEYIHPEGEERCFSPDPALKTLLDALDYP
;
A
#
# COMPACT_ATOMS: atom_id res chain seq x y z
N MET A 1 -19.06 -15.70 21.67
CA MET A 1 -17.84 -16.30 21.09
C MET A 1 -17.36 -15.36 20.00
N THR A 2 -16.08 -15.07 19.94
CA THR A 2 -15.47 -14.29 18.85
C THR A 2 -15.50 -15.13 17.58
N GLN A 3 -15.95 -14.56 16.46
CA GLN A 3 -16.07 -15.27 15.18
C GLN A 3 -14.92 -14.98 14.22
N ALA A 4 -14.26 -13.82 14.35
CA ALA A 4 -13.12 -13.44 13.56
C ALA A 4 -12.28 -12.39 14.31
N LEU A 5 -10.98 -12.39 14.02
CA LEU A 5 -10.07 -11.29 14.33
C LEU A 5 -9.55 -10.75 13.00
N ILE A 6 -9.65 -9.43 12.80
CA ILE A 6 -9.15 -8.75 11.61
C ILE A 6 -7.97 -7.91 12.05
N PHE A 7 -6.82 -8.13 11.42
CA PHE A 7 -5.62 -7.34 11.62
C PHE A 7 -5.42 -6.46 10.40
N ASP A 8 -5.13 -5.19 10.65
CA ASP A 8 -4.42 -4.39 9.66
C ASP A 8 -3.01 -4.95 9.48
N LEU A 9 -2.47 -4.84 8.26
CA LEU A 9 -1.17 -5.40 7.92
C LEU A 9 -0.09 -4.32 8.05
N ASP A 10 -0.20 -3.30 7.21
CA ASP A 10 0.80 -2.26 7.07
C ASP A 10 0.97 -1.45 8.35
N ASN A 11 2.22 -1.25 8.79
CA ASN A 11 2.55 -0.53 10.02
C ASN A 11 1.90 -1.09 11.31
N THR A 12 1.28 -2.28 11.23
CA THR A 12 0.62 -2.96 12.35
C THR A 12 1.32 -4.28 12.67
N LEU A 13 1.42 -5.19 11.69
CA LEU A 13 2.15 -6.45 11.84
C LEU A 13 3.64 -6.31 11.56
N TYR A 14 4.07 -5.13 11.13
CA TYR A 14 5.48 -4.76 11.04
C TYR A 14 5.63 -3.28 11.36
N SER A 15 6.84 -2.88 11.77
CA SER A 15 7.13 -1.48 12.10
C SER A 15 7.21 -0.60 10.85
N GLU A 16 6.73 0.64 10.95
CA GLU A 16 6.98 1.71 9.97
C GLU A 16 8.49 1.88 9.64
N GLY A 17 9.37 1.52 10.58
CA GLY A 17 10.82 1.55 10.41
C GLY A 17 11.36 0.61 9.32
N THR A 18 10.54 -0.30 8.78
CA THR A 18 10.87 -1.11 7.60
C THR A 18 11.01 -0.25 6.33
N GLY A 19 10.33 0.91 6.32
CA GLY A 19 10.31 1.84 5.19
C GLY A 19 9.55 1.33 3.97
N LEU A 20 8.78 0.24 4.07
CA LEU A 20 8.01 -0.28 2.94
C LEU A 20 6.97 0.74 2.46
N GLU A 21 6.17 1.29 3.38
CA GLU A 21 5.11 2.25 3.06
C GLU A 21 5.66 3.46 2.28
N LEU A 22 6.81 3.99 2.68
CA LEU A 22 7.44 5.12 1.99
C LEU A 22 7.84 4.76 0.55
N ARG A 23 8.41 3.57 0.32
CA ARG A 23 8.78 3.12 -1.03
C ARG A 23 7.56 2.89 -1.91
N VAL A 24 6.50 2.29 -1.36
CA VAL A 24 5.23 2.11 -2.06
C VAL A 24 4.63 3.48 -2.40
N LEU A 25 4.67 4.44 -1.48
CA LEU A 25 4.18 5.79 -1.69
C LEU A 25 4.96 6.53 -2.80
N GLU A 26 6.29 6.39 -2.83
CA GLU A 26 7.15 6.91 -3.90
C GLU A 26 6.73 6.35 -5.26
N LYS A 27 6.57 5.03 -5.36
CA LYS A 27 6.11 4.37 -6.59
C LYS A 27 4.71 4.76 -7.01
N ILE A 28 3.79 4.93 -6.06
CA ILE A 28 2.46 5.45 -6.35
C ILE A 28 2.56 6.84 -6.99
N ASN A 29 3.42 7.73 -6.47
CA ASN A 29 3.61 9.05 -7.06
C ASN A 29 4.28 8.99 -8.43
N GLU A 30 5.27 8.11 -8.64
CA GLU A 30 5.88 7.89 -9.96
C GLU A 30 4.88 7.38 -11.00
N TYR A 31 4.03 6.41 -10.61
CA TYR A 31 2.99 5.87 -11.48
C TYR A 31 2.00 6.96 -11.86
N VAL A 32 1.46 7.69 -10.87
CA VAL A 32 0.49 8.76 -11.13
C VAL A 32 1.12 9.86 -11.99
N SER A 33 2.37 10.24 -11.71
CA SER A 33 3.11 11.22 -12.49
C SER A 33 3.18 10.81 -13.96
N SER A 34 3.55 9.57 -14.23
CA SER A 34 3.64 9.00 -15.58
C SER A 34 2.27 8.88 -16.25
N PHE A 35 1.26 8.41 -15.52
CA PHE A 35 -0.10 8.22 -16.03
C PHE A 35 -0.79 9.54 -16.37
N MET A 36 -0.58 10.59 -15.56
CA MET A 36 -1.20 11.90 -15.73
C MET A 36 -0.35 12.88 -16.57
N GLY A 37 0.92 12.57 -16.80
CA GLY A 37 1.88 13.47 -17.45
C GLY A 37 2.23 14.69 -16.60
N TRP A 38 2.24 14.55 -15.27
CA TRP A 38 2.56 15.65 -14.34
C TRP A 38 4.04 15.63 -13.95
N PRO A 39 4.62 16.76 -13.50
CA PRO A 39 5.89 16.74 -12.78
C PRO A 39 5.76 15.95 -11.46
N LEU A 40 6.80 15.21 -11.07
CA LEU A 40 6.79 14.38 -9.86
C LEU A 40 6.60 15.26 -8.60
N GLU A 41 7.22 16.43 -8.59
CA GLU A 41 7.18 17.42 -7.52
C GLU A 41 5.75 17.92 -7.23
N GLU A 42 4.92 18.04 -8.26
CA GLU A 42 3.52 18.46 -8.12
C GLU A 42 2.58 17.27 -7.84
N THR A 43 2.99 16.07 -8.23
CA THR A 43 2.13 14.88 -8.22
C THR A 43 1.68 14.50 -6.82
N HIS A 44 2.58 14.57 -5.84
CA HIS A 44 2.25 14.19 -4.46
C HIS A 44 1.04 14.97 -3.91
N GLN A 45 1.05 16.30 -4.08
CA GLN A 45 -0.04 17.15 -3.59
C GLN A 45 -1.34 16.91 -4.36
N LYS A 46 -1.28 16.86 -5.70
CA LYS A 46 -2.47 16.66 -6.55
C LYS A 46 -3.12 15.31 -6.32
N ARG A 47 -2.31 14.23 -6.24
CA ARG A 47 -2.78 12.89 -5.91
C ARG A 47 -3.49 12.87 -4.56
N ARG A 48 -2.87 13.44 -3.52
CA ARG A 48 -3.44 13.45 -2.17
C ARG A 48 -4.78 14.18 -2.11
N GLU A 49 -4.90 15.32 -2.80
CA GLU A 49 -6.14 16.08 -2.87
C GLU A 49 -7.26 15.26 -3.55
N ARG A 50 -6.96 14.65 -4.70
CA ARG A 50 -7.94 13.88 -5.47
C ARG A 50 -8.34 12.57 -4.80
N ALA A 51 -7.35 11.78 -4.36
CA ALA A 51 -7.57 10.49 -3.70
C ALA A 51 -8.42 10.61 -2.42
N ARG A 52 -8.40 11.76 -1.73
CA ARG A 52 -9.18 12.00 -0.51
C ARG A 52 -10.69 11.84 -0.73
N ARG A 53 -11.21 12.12 -1.93
CA ARG A 53 -12.64 11.93 -2.25
C ARG A 53 -13.03 10.45 -2.47
N PHE A 54 -12.05 9.60 -2.74
CA PHE A 54 -12.25 8.20 -3.13
C PHE A 54 -11.73 7.20 -2.08
N GLY A 55 -11.03 7.68 -1.06
CA GLY A 55 -10.44 6.85 -0.02
C GLY A 55 -9.06 6.31 -0.38
N THR A 56 -8.80 6.00 -1.66
CA THR A 56 -7.49 5.55 -2.14
C THR A 56 -7.10 6.22 -3.45
N THR A 57 -5.80 6.16 -3.78
CA THR A 57 -5.30 6.60 -5.09
C THR A 57 -5.88 5.74 -6.21
N LEU A 58 -5.92 4.42 -6.01
CA LEU A 58 -6.41 3.48 -7.02
C LEU A 58 -7.88 3.75 -7.37
N GLU A 59 -8.74 3.90 -6.37
CA GLU A 59 -10.16 4.21 -6.59
C GLU A 59 -10.33 5.50 -7.41
N TRP A 60 -9.58 6.54 -7.09
CA TRP A 60 -9.57 7.77 -7.89
C TRP A 60 -9.14 7.52 -9.34
N LEU A 61 -8.02 6.81 -9.56
CA LEU A 61 -7.50 6.53 -10.89
C LEU A 61 -8.49 5.71 -11.73
N VAL A 62 -9.17 4.72 -11.14
CA VAL A 62 -10.13 3.87 -11.84
C VAL A 62 -11.41 4.64 -12.17
N PHE A 63 -12.01 5.31 -11.18
CA PHE A 63 -13.34 5.90 -11.35
C PHE A 63 -13.34 7.26 -12.04
N GLU A 64 -12.31 8.09 -11.82
CA GLU A 64 -12.25 9.45 -12.38
C GLU A 64 -11.35 9.51 -13.62
N GLU A 65 -10.18 8.87 -13.59
CA GLU A 65 -9.16 9.01 -14.65
C GLU A 65 -9.15 7.83 -15.65
N GLY A 66 -9.98 6.81 -15.42
CA GLY A 66 -10.20 5.71 -16.37
C GLY A 66 -9.06 4.70 -16.46
N LEU A 67 -8.29 4.50 -15.39
CA LEU A 67 -7.32 3.41 -15.29
C LEU A 67 -8.02 2.05 -15.45
N ARG A 68 -7.55 1.25 -16.42
CA ARG A 68 -8.11 -0.08 -16.72
C ARG A 68 -7.24 -1.24 -16.27
N ASP A 69 -5.93 -1.03 -16.24
CA ASP A 69 -4.96 -2.06 -15.88
C ASP A 69 -4.61 -1.95 -14.39
N VAL A 70 -5.48 -2.52 -13.56
CA VAL A 70 -5.35 -2.51 -12.10
C VAL A 70 -4.23 -3.44 -11.64
N ASP A 71 -4.08 -4.59 -12.30
CA ASP A 71 -3.02 -5.55 -11.97
C ASP A 71 -1.64 -4.93 -12.27
N GLY A 72 -1.47 -4.27 -13.42
CA GLY A 72 -0.25 -3.55 -13.75
C GLY A 72 0.05 -2.37 -12.81
N TYR A 73 -0.98 -1.73 -12.25
CA TYR A 73 -0.78 -0.74 -11.19
C TYR A 73 -0.19 -1.39 -9.93
N PHE A 74 -0.77 -2.49 -9.46
CA PHE A 74 -0.28 -3.21 -8.28
C PHE A 74 1.13 -3.75 -8.49
N GLU A 75 1.43 -4.37 -9.62
CA GLU A 75 2.77 -4.85 -9.96
C GLU A 75 3.82 -3.72 -9.97
N TYR A 76 3.43 -2.51 -10.38
CA TYR A 76 4.34 -1.37 -10.39
C TYR A 76 4.66 -0.88 -8.97
N ILE A 77 3.62 -0.72 -8.14
CA ILE A 77 3.76 -0.16 -6.78
C ILE A 77 4.29 -1.19 -5.78
N HIS A 78 4.08 -2.48 -6.05
CA HIS A 78 4.55 -3.63 -5.30
C HIS A 78 5.42 -4.53 -6.18
N PRO A 79 6.65 -4.12 -6.55
CA PRO A 79 7.50 -4.92 -7.41
C PRO A 79 8.03 -6.16 -6.68
N GLU A 80 8.41 -7.17 -7.46
CA GLU A 80 9.10 -8.36 -6.95
C GLU A 80 10.35 -7.98 -6.12
N GLY A 81 10.47 -8.56 -4.92
CA GLY A 81 11.60 -8.34 -4.03
C GLY A 81 11.42 -7.19 -3.02
N GLU A 82 10.27 -6.51 -3.00
CA GLU A 82 10.00 -5.49 -1.98
C GLU A 82 10.02 -6.05 -0.55
N GLU A 83 9.66 -7.33 -0.38
CA GLU A 83 9.61 -8.03 0.91
C GLU A 83 10.98 -8.17 1.58
N ARG A 84 12.07 -7.92 0.84
CA ARG A 84 13.44 -7.93 1.36
C ARG A 84 13.69 -6.84 2.42
N CYS A 85 12.78 -5.88 2.59
CA CYS A 85 12.83 -4.94 3.71
C CYS A 85 12.50 -5.57 5.07
N PHE A 86 11.94 -6.79 5.08
CA PHE A 86 11.56 -7.48 6.30
C PHE A 86 12.64 -8.44 6.77
N SER A 87 12.82 -8.48 8.09
CA SER A 87 13.48 -9.60 8.76
C SER A 87 12.40 -10.47 9.41
N PRO A 88 12.58 -11.80 9.47
CA PRO A 88 11.65 -12.66 10.19
C PRO A 88 11.44 -12.18 11.62
N ASP A 89 10.19 -12.17 12.08
CA ASP A 89 9.82 -11.86 13.47
C ASP A 89 9.25 -13.11 14.17
N PRO A 90 10.11 -13.91 14.85
CA PRO A 90 9.66 -15.09 15.57
C PRO A 90 8.70 -14.79 16.73
N ALA A 91 8.78 -13.58 17.32
CA ALA A 91 7.93 -13.19 18.43
C ALA A 91 6.51 -12.92 17.92
N LEU A 92 6.38 -12.20 16.81
CA LEU A 92 5.10 -12.01 16.12
C LEU A 92 4.48 -13.36 15.73
N LYS A 93 5.27 -14.27 15.14
CA LYS A 93 4.79 -15.61 14.82
C LYS A 93 4.25 -16.34 16.04
N THR A 94 5.02 -16.35 17.13
CA THR A 94 4.62 -17.01 18.39
C THR A 94 3.33 -16.40 18.94
N LEU A 95 3.18 -15.08 18.86
CA LEU A 95 1.97 -14.38 19.27
C LEU A 95 0.77 -14.82 18.42
N LEU A 96 0.90 -14.79 17.09
CA LEU A 96 -0.18 -15.15 16.17
C LEU A 96 -0.60 -16.63 16.31
N ASP A 97 0.36 -17.53 16.57
CA ASP A 97 0.12 -18.95 16.82
C ASP A 97 -0.59 -19.21 18.17
N ALA A 98 -0.44 -18.30 19.13
CA ALA A 98 -1.00 -18.44 20.49
C ALA A 98 -2.41 -17.86 20.62
N LEU A 99 -2.90 -17.17 19.59
CA LEU A 99 -4.24 -16.61 19.60
C LEU A 99 -5.28 -17.74 19.55
N ASP A 100 -6.09 -17.83 20.60
CA ASP A 100 -7.19 -18.79 20.71
C ASP A 100 -8.41 -18.28 19.93
N TYR A 101 -8.37 -18.49 18.61
CA TYR A 101 -9.50 -18.33 17.69
C TYR A 101 -9.82 -19.70 17.06
N PRO A 102 -11.10 -19.98 16.72
CA PRO A 102 -11.46 -21.21 16.00
C PRO A 102 -10.76 -21.34 14.65
#